data_AF-A0A9D3PCI9-F1
#
_entry.id   AF-A0A9D3PCI9-F1
#
_cell.length_a   1.000
_cell.length_b   1.000
_cell.length_c   1.000
_cell.angle_alpha   90.00
_cell.angle_beta   90.00
_cell.angle_gamma   90.00
#
_symmetry.space_group_name_H-M   'P 1'
#
loop_
_entity.id
_entity.type
_entity.pdbx_description
1 polymer ?
#
loop_
_entity_poly.entity_id
_entity_poly.type
_entity_poly.pdbx_seq_one_letter_code
_entity_poly.pdbx_strand_id
1 'polypeptide(L)'
;MAPRGNMKQQSEEDLLLQDFSRNLTFKSSILFYGNALIVSALPIWLYWRIWHMDLAQSAVLYSVMTIISTYLLALAYKNVKFVLKHKIAQKREDAISYEVIRKLSEADNRKMSRKEKDDRILWKKNEVADYEATTFSIFYNNTLYLILIIVASFFVLKNFNPTVNYILSISTASGLIALLSTASK
;
A
#
# COMPACT_ATOMS: atom_id res chain seq x y z
N MET A 1 16.33 41.84 -10.11
CA MET A 1 17.23 40.70 -9.82
C MET A 1 16.73 40.05 -8.53
N ALA A 2 15.90 39.01 -8.62
CA ALA A 2 15.33 38.34 -7.45
C ALA A 2 16.39 37.48 -6.76
N PRO A 3 16.43 37.40 -5.42
CA PRO A 3 17.52 36.76 -4.70
C PRO A 3 17.48 35.24 -4.91
N ARG A 4 18.60 34.68 -5.40
CA ARG A 4 18.79 33.24 -5.69
C ARG A 4 18.61 32.32 -4.46
N GLY A 5 18.48 32.87 -3.25
CA GLY A 5 18.22 32.13 -2.01
C GLY A 5 16.80 31.56 -1.92
N ASN A 6 15.79 32.35 -2.28
CA ASN A 6 14.37 31.92 -2.20
C ASN A 6 14.09 30.75 -3.14
N MET A 7 14.70 30.72 -4.32
CA MET A 7 14.47 29.66 -5.31
C MET A 7 14.99 28.29 -4.83
N LYS A 8 16.05 28.28 -4.02
CA LYS A 8 16.62 27.05 -3.45
C LYS A 8 15.79 26.54 -2.27
N GLN A 9 15.37 27.42 -1.36
CA GLN A 9 14.48 27.06 -0.26
C GLN A 9 13.12 26.60 -0.78
N GLN A 10 12.57 27.29 -1.78
CA GLN A 10 11.30 26.93 -2.39
C GLN A 10 11.42 25.58 -3.13
N SER A 11 12.56 25.29 -3.76
CA SER A 11 12.81 23.96 -4.33
C SER A 11 12.97 22.86 -3.29
N GLU A 12 13.53 23.13 -2.11
CA GLU A 12 13.65 22.17 -1.01
C GLU A 12 12.28 21.94 -0.33
N GLU A 13 11.51 23.00 -0.10
CA GLU A 13 10.14 22.95 0.41
C GLU A 13 9.22 22.25 -0.57
N ASP A 14 9.33 22.50 -1.88
CA ASP A 14 8.59 21.79 -2.91
C ASP A 14 9.01 20.32 -3.00
N LEU A 15 10.29 19.98 -2.78
CA LEU A 15 10.74 18.59 -2.70
C LEU A 15 10.17 17.87 -1.47
N LEU A 16 10.16 18.54 -0.32
CA LEU A 16 9.57 18.04 0.92
C LEU A 16 8.04 17.88 0.74
N LEU A 17 7.38 18.88 0.17
CA LEU A 17 5.95 18.85 -0.15
C LEU A 17 5.64 17.79 -1.22
N GLN A 18 6.53 17.49 -2.15
CA GLN A 18 6.39 16.44 -3.14
C GLN A 18 6.53 15.05 -2.51
N ASP A 19 7.44 14.89 -1.54
CA ASP A 19 7.63 13.69 -0.73
C ASP A 19 6.45 13.46 0.25
N PHE A 20 5.77 14.54 0.65
CA PHE A 20 4.48 14.53 1.35
C PHE A 20 3.27 14.46 0.41
N SER A 21 3.45 14.76 -0.88
CA SER A 21 2.36 14.71 -1.85
C SER A 21 1.98 13.27 -2.09
N ARG A 22 0.68 13.02 -2.20
CA ARG A 22 0.04 11.71 -2.34
C ARG A 22 0.35 10.99 -3.67
N ASN A 23 1.38 11.44 -4.38
CA ASN A 23 1.87 10.81 -5.60
C ASN A 23 2.90 9.77 -5.24
N LEU A 24 2.52 8.51 -5.46
CA LEU A 24 3.40 7.36 -5.27
C LEU A 24 4.59 7.51 -6.21
N THR A 25 5.81 7.31 -5.68
CA THR A 25 6.96 6.96 -6.51
C THR A 25 6.54 5.84 -7.46
N PHE A 26 6.79 5.99 -8.77
CA PHE A 26 6.39 5.01 -9.80
C PHE A 26 6.73 3.56 -9.40
N LYS A 27 7.84 3.36 -8.69
CA LYS A 27 8.26 2.07 -8.09
C LYS A 27 7.22 1.48 -7.13
N SER A 28 6.69 2.26 -6.18
CA SER A 28 5.66 1.80 -5.24
C SER A 28 4.33 1.51 -5.94
N SER A 29 3.97 2.31 -6.96
CA SER A 29 2.73 2.08 -7.71
C SER A 29 2.80 0.76 -8.50
N ILE A 30 3.92 0.47 -9.17
CA ILE A 30 4.11 -0.81 -9.87
C ILE A 30 4.06 -1.98 -8.88
N LEU A 31 4.73 -1.86 -7.73
CA LEU A 31 4.67 -2.88 -6.67
C LEU A 31 3.24 -3.13 -6.19
N PHE A 32 2.44 -2.07 -6.04
CA PHE A 32 1.04 -2.19 -5.62
C PHE A 32 0.16 -2.86 -6.66
N TYR A 33 0.18 -2.40 -7.91
CA TYR A 33 -0.62 -3.01 -8.98
C TYR A 33 -0.19 -4.45 -9.26
N GLY A 34 1.12 -4.75 -9.22
CA GLY A 34 1.62 -6.11 -9.38
C GLY A 34 1.13 -7.07 -8.29
N ASN A 35 1.25 -6.67 -7.02
CA ASN A 35 0.74 -7.49 -5.90
C ASN A 35 -0.79 -7.60 -5.92
N ALA A 36 -1.50 -6.52 -6.23
CA ALA A 36 -2.95 -6.52 -6.32
C ALA A 36 -3.46 -7.47 -7.41
N LEU A 37 -2.76 -7.55 -8.55
CA LEU A 37 -3.12 -8.45 -9.64
C LEU A 37 -2.95 -9.92 -9.24
N ILE A 38 -1.83 -10.26 -8.58
CA ILE A 38 -1.58 -11.63 -8.11
C ILE A 38 -2.68 -12.06 -7.11
N VAL A 39 -3.01 -11.19 -6.15
CA VAL A 39 -3.97 -11.51 -5.09
C VAL A 39 -5.40 -11.54 -5.60
N SER A 40 -5.77 -10.65 -6.51
CA SER A 40 -7.10 -10.62 -7.13
C SER A 40 -7.36 -11.80 -8.07
N ALA A 41 -6.31 -12.47 -8.58
CA ALA A 41 -6.43 -13.68 -9.38
C ALA A 41 -6.62 -14.96 -8.54
N LEU A 42 -6.24 -14.97 -7.26
CA LEU A 42 -6.39 -16.14 -6.37
C LEU A 42 -7.82 -16.69 -6.27
N PRO A 43 -8.88 -15.86 -6.20
CA PRO A 43 -10.26 -16.33 -6.19
C PRO A 43 -10.62 -17.13 -7.46
N ILE A 44 -10.02 -16.85 -8.62
CA ILE A 44 -10.29 -17.63 -9.85
C ILE A 44 -9.97 -19.10 -9.61
N TRP A 45 -8.83 -19.38 -8.98
CA TRP A 45 -8.42 -20.74 -8.66
C TRP A 45 -9.40 -21.42 -7.68
N LEU A 46 -9.86 -20.68 -6.67
CA LEU A 46 -10.81 -21.16 -5.67
C LEU A 46 -12.14 -21.58 -6.32
N TYR A 47 -12.70 -20.75 -7.20
CA TYR A 47 -13.98 -21.03 -7.86
C TYR A 47 -13.87 -22.09 -8.96
N TRP A 48 -12.73 -22.17 -9.64
CA TRP A 48 -12.49 -23.29 -10.54
C TRP A 48 -12.42 -24.62 -9.80
N ARG A 49 -11.64 -24.70 -8.72
CA ARG A 49 -11.36 -25.97 -8.05
C ARG A 49 -12.49 -26.45 -7.16
N ILE A 50 -13.19 -25.54 -6.49
CA ILE A 50 -14.18 -25.92 -5.46
C ILE A 50 -15.60 -25.84 -5.99
N TRP A 51 -15.90 -24.80 -6.78
CA TRP A 51 -17.23 -24.59 -7.35
C TRP A 51 -17.38 -25.16 -8.77
N HIS A 52 -16.31 -25.77 -9.31
CA HIS A 52 -16.26 -26.42 -10.62
C HIS A 52 -16.77 -25.54 -11.78
N MET A 53 -16.57 -24.22 -11.69
CA MET A 53 -16.90 -23.30 -12.78
C MET A 53 -15.92 -23.47 -13.94
N ASP A 54 -16.44 -23.52 -15.17
CA ASP A 54 -15.63 -23.62 -16.38
C ASP A 54 -14.84 -22.32 -16.62
N LEU A 55 -13.52 -22.45 -16.81
CA LEU A 55 -12.62 -21.36 -17.12
C LEU A 55 -12.89 -20.75 -18.49
N ALA A 56 -13.13 -21.58 -19.50
CA ALA A 56 -13.20 -21.11 -20.88
C ALA A 56 -14.46 -20.26 -21.08
N GLN A 57 -15.61 -20.76 -20.62
CA GLN A 57 -16.88 -20.05 -20.70
C GLN A 57 -16.93 -18.80 -19.81
N SER A 58 -16.30 -18.85 -18.63
CA SER A 58 -16.33 -17.73 -17.67
C SER A 58 -15.13 -16.78 -17.77
N ALA A 59 -14.24 -16.97 -18.77
CA ALA A 59 -12.98 -16.22 -18.88
C ALA A 59 -13.17 -14.70 -18.90
N VAL A 60 -14.20 -14.23 -19.61
CA VAL A 60 -14.54 -12.80 -19.69
C VAL A 60 -14.98 -12.25 -18.33
N LEU A 61 -15.78 -13.02 -17.59
CA LEU A 61 -16.25 -12.63 -16.27
C LEU A 61 -15.10 -12.59 -15.26
N TYR A 62 -14.23 -13.58 -15.29
CA TYR A 62 -13.03 -13.63 -14.46
C TYR A 62 -12.08 -12.47 -14.75
N SER A 63 -11.84 -12.14 -16.01
CA SER A 63 -10.95 -11.03 -16.36
C SER A 63 -11.51 -9.69 -15.90
N VAL A 64 -12.80 -9.41 -16.17
CA VAL A 64 -13.46 -8.16 -15.76
C VAL A 64 -13.44 -7.99 -14.25
N MET A 65 -13.82 -9.02 -13.49
CA MET A 65 -13.85 -8.95 -12.03
C MET A 65 -12.45 -8.84 -11.42
N THR A 66 -11.45 -9.48 -12.03
CA THR A 66 -10.04 -9.37 -11.60
C THR A 66 -9.50 -7.96 -11.84
N ILE A 67 -9.83 -7.32 -12.96
CA ILE A 67 -9.42 -5.95 -13.25
C ILE A 67 -10.05 -4.97 -12.25
N ILE A 68 -11.37 -5.07 -12.03
CA ILE A 68 -12.09 -4.21 -11.08
C ILE A 68 -11.53 -4.38 -9.67
N SER A 69 -11.36 -5.61 -9.21
CA SER A 69 -10.81 -5.89 -7.87
C SER A 69 -9.36 -5.44 -7.74
N THR A 70 -8.51 -5.65 -8.77
CA THR A 70 -7.13 -5.13 -8.80
C THR A 70 -7.11 -3.62 -8.59
N TYR A 71 -7.98 -2.89 -9.29
CA TYR A 71 -8.07 -1.43 -9.16
C TYR A 71 -8.46 -1.00 -7.74
N LEU A 72 -9.49 -1.62 -7.17
CA LEU A 72 -9.96 -1.33 -5.82
C LEU A 72 -8.93 -1.70 -4.73
N LEU A 73 -8.21 -2.81 -4.91
CA LEU A 73 -7.16 -3.24 -3.99
C LEU A 73 -5.95 -2.31 -4.05
N ALA A 74 -5.53 -1.91 -5.26
CA ALA A 74 -4.47 -0.92 -5.44
C ALA A 74 -4.83 0.43 -4.82
N LEU A 75 -6.09 0.86 -4.95
CA LEU A 75 -6.61 2.05 -4.26
C LEU A 75 -6.51 1.90 -2.74
N ALA A 76 -6.90 0.74 -2.21
CA ALA A 76 -6.85 0.47 -0.78
C ALA A 76 -5.42 0.42 -0.23
N TYR A 77 -4.47 -0.18 -0.96
CA TYR A 77 -3.06 -0.14 -0.60
C TYR A 77 -2.55 1.29 -0.51
N LYS A 78 -2.89 2.13 -1.50
CA LYS A 78 -2.48 3.54 -1.52
C LYS A 78 -3.03 4.30 -0.32
N ASN A 79 -4.31 4.11 0.01
CA ASN A 79 -4.95 4.78 1.14
C ASN A 79 -4.39 4.32 2.49
N VAL A 80 -4.23 3.01 2.70
CA VAL A 80 -3.66 2.47 3.94
C VAL A 80 -2.19 2.87 4.09
N LYS A 81 -1.38 2.81 3.02
CA LYS A 81 0.01 3.30 3.05
C LYS A 81 0.08 4.75 3.51
N PHE A 82 -0.81 5.62 3.01
CA PHE A 82 -0.83 7.03 3.39
C PHE A 82 -1.09 7.23 4.88
N VAL A 83 -2.12 6.57 5.42
CA VAL A 83 -2.46 6.63 6.86
C VAL A 83 -1.34 6.04 7.72
N LEU A 84 -0.75 4.92 7.29
CA LEU A 84 0.32 4.27 8.03
C LEU A 84 1.63 5.04 7.98
N LYS A 85 1.99 5.67 6.86
CA LYS A 85 3.23 6.47 6.76
C LYS A 85 3.24 7.55 7.84
N HIS A 86 2.11 8.23 8.08
CA HIS A 86 1.99 9.23 9.14
C HIS A 86 2.07 8.62 10.55
N LYS A 87 1.32 7.53 10.82
CA LYS A 87 1.31 6.87 12.14
C LYS A 87 2.66 6.24 12.50
N ILE A 88 3.33 5.62 11.52
CA ILE A 88 4.66 5.01 11.70
C ILE A 88 5.71 6.09 11.90
N ALA A 89 5.67 7.18 11.12
CA ALA A 89 6.56 8.31 11.32
C ALA A 89 6.46 8.86 12.76
N GLN A 90 5.25 9.07 13.28
CA GLN A 90 5.05 9.52 14.67
C GLN A 90 5.49 8.52 15.73
N LYS A 91 5.25 7.21 15.54
CA LYS A 91 5.61 6.18 16.54
C LYS A 91 7.08 5.77 16.53
N ARG A 92 7.77 5.90 15.39
CA ARG A 92 9.18 5.55 15.23
C ARG A 92 10.11 6.75 15.38
N GLU A 93 9.60 7.96 15.52
CA GLU A 93 10.41 9.18 15.61
C GLU A 93 11.46 9.10 16.73
N ASP A 94 11.02 8.70 17.93
CA ASP A 94 11.87 8.62 19.11
C ASP A 94 12.93 7.52 19.01
N ALA A 95 12.51 6.33 18.54
CA ALA A 95 13.41 5.18 18.39
C ALA A 95 14.45 5.40 17.28
N ILE A 96 14.05 6.00 16.15
CA ILE A 96 14.98 6.29 15.05
C ILE A 96 15.89 7.47 15.41
N SER A 97 15.40 8.50 16.13
CA SER A 97 16.27 9.54 16.68
C SER A 97 17.35 8.94 17.58
N TYR A 98 16.99 8.01 18.48
CA TYR A 98 17.96 7.31 19.32
C TYR A 98 18.96 6.48 18.53
N GLU A 99 18.51 5.69 17.55
CA GLU A 99 19.40 4.82 16.76
C GLU A 99 20.37 5.63 15.89
N VAL A 100 19.92 6.75 15.32
CA VAL A 100 20.77 7.55 14.46
C VAL A 100 21.73 8.43 15.27
N ILE A 101 21.33 8.94 16.44
CA ILE A 101 22.26 9.56 17.41
C ILE A 101 23.34 8.54 17.82
N ARG A 102 22.97 7.28 18.05
CA ARG A 102 23.92 6.22 18.42
C ARG A 102 24.90 5.86 17.29
N LYS A 103 24.41 5.67 16.06
CA LYS A 103 25.28 5.40 14.89
C LYS A 103 26.18 6.58 14.50
N LEU A 104 25.70 7.81 14.68
CA LEU A 104 26.50 9.03 14.51
C LEU A 104 27.58 9.20 15.58
N SER A 105 27.38 8.61 16.77
CA SER A 105 28.37 8.57 17.84
C SER A 105 29.46 7.52 17.59
N GLU A 106 29.15 6.43 16.89
CA GLU A 106 30.09 5.31 16.65
C GLU A 106 30.92 5.46 15.36
N ALA A 107 30.42 6.13 14.30
CA ALA A 107 31.03 6.06 12.96
C ALA A 107 31.80 7.29 12.45
N ASP A 108 31.49 8.53 12.86
CA ASP A 108 32.19 9.69 12.28
C ASP A 108 32.07 10.96 13.12
N ASN A 109 33.00 11.13 14.06
CA ASN A 109 33.05 12.30 14.95
C ASN A 109 34.09 13.34 14.54
N ARG A 110 34.51 13.42 13.26
CA ARG A 110 35.45 14.51 12.89
C ARG A 110 35.26 15.22 11.56
N LYS A 111 34.38 14.80 10.64
CA LYS A 111 34.28 15.48 9.32
C LYS A 111 32.89 15.68 8.70
N MET A 112 31.78 15.44 9.41
CA MET A 112 30.44 15.68 8.86
C MET A 112 29.73 16.82 9.61
N SER A 113 29.27 17.83 8.86
CA SER A 113 28.51 18.98 9.38
C SER A 113 27.21 18.52 10.05
N ARG A 114 26.81 19.13 11.18
CA ARG A 114 25.55 18.79 11.89
C ARG A 114 24.35 18.73 10.94
N LYS A 115 24.30 19.62 9.95
CA LYS A 115 23.24 19.68 8.94
C LYS A 115 23.19 18.42 8.06
N GLU A 116 24.35 17.94 7.60
CA GLU A 116 24.44 16.76 6.73
C GLU A 116 24.13 15.46 7.49
N LYS A 117 24.40 15.44 8.80
CA LYS A 117 23.99 14.36 9.69
C LYS A 117 22.46 14.31 9.78
N ASP A 118 21.81 15.44 10.10
CA ASP A 118 20.36 15.58 10.20
C ASP A 118 19.64 15.18 8.90
N ASP A 119 20.17 15.59 7.75
CA ASP A 119 19.63 15.23 6.43
C ASP A 119 19.65 13.72 6.17
N ARG A 120 20.73 13.01 6.57
CA ARG A 120 20.81 11.54 6.45
C ARG A 120 19.85 10.84 7.41
N ILE A 121 19.65 11.36 8.61
CA ILE A 121 18.64 10.85 9.56
C ILE A 121 17.27 10.94 8.91
N LEU A 122 16.94 12.11 8.35
CA LEU A 122 15.66 12.39 7.74
C LEU A 122 15.40 11.48 6.53
N TRP A 123 16.40 11.31 5.66
CA TRP A 123 16.32 10.39 4.53
C TRP A 123 16.09 8.96 4.99
N LYS A 124 16.85 8.47 5.98
CA LYS A 124 16.71 7.09 6.44
C LYS A 124 15.38 6.85 7.15
N LYS A 125 14.89 7.84 7.91
CA LYS A 125 13.55 7.84 8.51
C LYS A 125 12.48 7.70 7.43
N ASN A 126 12.54 8.51 6.38
CA ASN A 126 11.54 8.46 5.32
C ASN A 126 11.60 7.14 4.54
N GLU A 127 12.81 6.65 4.21
CA GLU A 127 12.99 5.36 3.52
C GLU A 127 12.42 4.17 4.32
N VAL A 128 12.75 4.08 5.61
CA VAL A 128 12.26 2.99 6.47
C VAL A 128 10.75 3.09 6.68
N ALA A 129 10.23 4.30 6.92
CA ALA A 129 8.79 4.51 7.05
C ALA A 129 8.05 4.14 5.77
N ASP A 130 8.58 4.50 4.60
CA ASP A 130 8.00 4.14 3.32
C ASP A 130 8.04 2.63 3.07
N TYR A 131 9.12 1.94 3.42
CA TYR A 131 9.22 0.48 3.26
C TYR A 131 8.30 -0.29 4.20
N GLU A 132 8.30 0.05 5.50
CA GLU A 132 7.42 -0.57 6.51
C GLU A 132 5.94 -0.31 6.17
N ALA A 133 5.58 0.93 5.81
CA ALA A 133 4.20 1.28 5.45
C ALA A 133 3.75 0.56 4.16
N THR A 134 4.62 0.49 3.15
CA THR A 134 4.32 -0.23 1.89
C THR A 134 4.06 -1.70 2.17
N THR A 135 4.96 -2.37 2.90
CA THR A 135 4.84 -3.81 3.19
C THR A 135 3.60 -4.12 4.03
N PHE A 136 3.36 -3.35 5.09
CA PHE A 136 2.19 -3.55 5.94
C PHE A 136 0.89 -3.29 5.18
N SER A 137 0.83 -2.24 4.35
CA SER A 137 -0.36 -1.92 3.58
C SER A 137 -0.74 -3.04 2.60
N ILE A 138 0.25 -3.69 1.98
CA ILE A 138 0.03 -4.83 1.10
C ILE A 138 -0.49 -6.02 1.91
N PHE A 139 0.22 -6.39 2.98
CA PHE A 139 -0.14 -7.55 3.80
C PHE A 139 -1.54 -7.43 4.41
N TYR A 140 -1.83 -6.32 5.09
CA TYR A 140 -3.11 -6.11 5.77
C TYR A 140 -4.31 -6.18 4.82
N ASN A 141 -4.24 -5.45 3.69
CA ASN A 141 -5.33 -5.46 2.72
C ASN A 141 -5.46 -6.82 2.02
N ASN A 142 -4.36 -7.53 1.77
CA ASN A 142 -4.40 -8.89 1.19
C ASN A 142 -5.08 -9.89 2.11
N THR A 143 -4.66 -9.92 3.37
CA THR A 143 -5.25 -10.80 4.37
C THR A 143 -6.72 -10.51 4.55
N LEU A 144 -7.11 -9.24 4.65
CA LEU A 144 -8.51 -8.85 4.79
C LEU A 144 -9.33 -9.26 3.55
N TYR A 145 -8.78 -9.10 2.35
CA TYR A 145 -9.43 -9.50 1.09
C TYR A 145 -9.71 -10.99 1.04
N LEU A 146 -8.70 -11.81 1.32
CA LEU A 146 -8.83 -13.26 1.26
C LEU A 146 -9.80 -13.78 2.33
N ILE A 147 -9.75 -13.22 3.55
CA ILE A 147 -10.70 -13.58 4.61
C ILE A 147 -12.13 -13.22 4.18
N LEU A 148 -12.37 -12.01 3.67
CA LEU A 148 -13.69 -11.59 3.22
C LEU A 148 -14.21 -12.48 2.09
N ILE A 149 -13.36 -12.84 1.12
CA ILE A 149 -13.76 -13.75 0.05
C ILE A 149 -14.11 -15.12 0.61
N ILE A 150 -13.27 -15.72 1.45
CA ILE A 150 -13.56 -17.04 2.01
C ILE A 150 -14.88 -17.02 2.80
N VAL A 151 -15.09 -16.01 3.65
CA VAL A 151 -16.33 -15.87 4.42
C VAL A 151 -17.54 -15.67 3.53
N ALA A 152 -17.46 -14.74 2.57
CA ALA A 152 -18.55 -14.46 1.64
C ALA A 152 -18.89 -15.68 0.79
N SER A 153 -17.88 -16.33 0.19
CA SER A 153 -18.07 -17.45 -0.73
C SER A 153 -18.60 -18.70 -0.05
N PHE A 154 -18.05 -19.08 1.11
CA PHE A 154 -18.34 -20.37 1.75
C PHE A 154 -19.41 -20.33 2.83
N PHE A 155 -19.61 -19.18 3.49
CA PHE A 155 -20.53 -19.10 4.63
C PHE A 155 -21.78 -18.30 4.27
N VAL A 156 -21.65 -17.17 3.57
CA VAL A 156 -22.78 -16.29 3.25
C VAL A 156 -23.50 -16.73 1.99
N LEU A 157 -22.75 -16.93 0.89
CA LEU A 157 -23.30 -17.17 -0.45
C LEU A 157 -23.32 -18.64 -0.85
N LYS A 158 -23.15 -19.56 0.10
CA LYS A 158 -22.95 -21.00 -0.16
C LYS A 158 -24.08 -21.70 -0.93
N ASN A 159 -25.30 -21.16 -0.90
CA ASN A 159 -26.46 -21.74 -1.58
C ASN A 159 -26.77 -21.07 -2.92
N PHE A 160 -26.03 -20.02 -3.29
CA PHE A 160 -26.24 -19.29 -4.53
C PHE A 160 -25.55 -19.98 -5.70
N ASN A 161 -25.99 -19.64 -6.92
CA ASN A 161 -25.31 -20.08 -8.15
C ASN A 161 -23.83 -19.66 -8.09
N PRO A 162 -22.88 -20.54 -8.48
CA PRO A 162 -21.44 -20.25 -8.47
C PRO A 162 -21.07 -18.91 -9.11
N THR A 163 -21.72 -18.55 -10.22
CA THR A 163 -21.48 -17.32 -10.96
C THR A 163 -21.88 -16.09 -10.14
N VAL A 164 -23.07 -16.13 -9.54
CA VAL A 164 -23.59 -15.04 -8.70
C VAL A 164 -22.76 -14.92 -7.42
N ASN A 165 -22.38 -16.06 -6.84
CA ASN A 165 -21.51 -16.12 -5.69
C ASN A 165 -20.15 -15.46 -5.97
N TYR A 166 -19.52 -15.75 -7.12
CA TYR A 166 -18.25 -15.15 -7.52
C TYR A 166 -18.33 -13.62 -7.64
N ILE A 167 -19.31 -13.13 -8.40
CA ILE A 167 -19.49 -11.69 -8.63
C ILE A 167 -19.70 -10.97 -7.30
N LEU A 168 -20.63 -11.47 -6.48
CA LEU A 168 -20.97 -10.83 -5.21
C LEU A 168 -19.82 -10.90 -4.21
N SER A 169 -19.13 -12.04 -4.08
CA SER A 169 -18.03 -12.19 -3.13
C SER A 169 -16.86 -11.27 -3.46
N ILE A 170 -16.45 -11.21 -4.74
CA ILE A 170 -15.35 -10.33 -5.16
C ILE A 170 -15.75 -8.86 -5.06
N SER A 171 -16.95 -8.50 -5.52
CA SER A 171 -17.43 -7.11 -5.48
C SER A 171 -17.56 -6.62 -4.04
N THR A 172 -18.11 -7.46 -3.15
CA THR A 172 -18.28 -7.13 -1.73
C THR A 172 -16.93 -7.03 -1.03
N ALA A 173 -16.03 -8.01 -1.22
CA ALA A 173 -14.72 -7.99 -0.59
C ALA A 173 -13.87 -6.79 -1.05
N SER A 174 -13.77 -6.54 -2.36
CA SER A 174 -13.01 -5.42 -2.92
C SER A 174 -13.63 -4.07 -2.58
N GLY A 175 -14.96 -3.96 -2.63
CA GLY A 175 -15.71 -2.76 -2.25
C GLY A 175 -15.55 -2.43 -0.77
N LEU A 176 -15.73 -3.40 0.12
CA LEU A 176 -15.56 -3.21 1.56
C LEU A 176 -14.14 -2.77 1.91
N ILE A 177 -13.12 -3.37 1.29
CA ILE A 177 -11.72 -2.97 1.52
C ILE A 177 -11.46 -1.55 1.04
N ALA A 178 -11.95 -1.17 -0.13
CA ALA A 178 -11.83 0.19 -0.63
C ALA A 178 -12.52 1.20 0.31
N LEU A 179 -13.71 0.87 0.82
CA LEU A 179 -14.44 1.68 1.79
C LEU A 179 -13.69 1.80 3.12
N LEU A 180 -13.26 0.68 3.71
CA LEU A 180 -12.50 0.66 4.97
C LEU A 180 -11.19 1.42 4.85
N SER A 181 -10.51 1.32 3.71
CA SER A 181 -9.27 2.07 3.45
C SER A 181 -9.51 3.58 3.40
N THR A 182 -10.70 4.02 2.98
CA THR A 182 -11.08 5.44 2.89
C THR A 182 -11.62 5.96 4.22
N ALA A 183 -12.28 5.10 5.00
CA ALA A 183 -12.87 5.43 6.29
C ALA A 183 -11.83 5.67 7.40
N SER A 184 -10.60 5.17 7.26
CA SER A 184 -9.53 5.35 8.26
C SER A 184 -8.84 6.73 8.22
N LYS A 185 -9.57 7.77 7.82
CA LYS A 185 -9.13 9.17 7.83
C LYS A 185 -9.21 9.78 9.22
#